data_AF-A0A950EKZ1-F1
#
_entry.id   AF-A0A950EKZ1-F1
#
_cell.length_a   1.000
_cell.length_b   1.000
_cell.length_c   1.000
_cell.angle_alpha   90.00
_cell.angle_beta   90.00
_cell.angle_gamma   90.00
#
_symmetry.space_group_name_H-M   'P 1'
#
loop_
_entity.id
_entity.type
_entity.pdbx_description
1 polymer ?
#
loop_
_entity_poly.entity_id
_entity_poly.type
_entity_poly.pdbx_seq_one_letter_code
_entity_poly.pdbx_strand_id
1 'polypeptide(L)'
;MHTPEQSQLGKSSAYVDQYDASLLFPLPRQAKREEIGAASNPPFFGADLWTAFELSWLNPRGKPQVALAHFTIPCETPNLIESKSFKLYLNSFNNTRFADAGEVLARLRADLSEAAWRGSESQGSVGVRLLEVDKFDAQQVHELDGLLLDRLDVECTQYTPAPELLRANHDEAPVNETLVSHLLKSNCLVTGQPDWG
;
A
#
# COMPACT_ATOMS: atom_id res chain seq x y z
N MET A 1 2.61 19.97 7.80
CA MET A 1 2.77 18.50 7.72
C MET A 1 1.40 17.87 7.77
N HIS A 2 1.16 16.86 6.94
CA HIS A 2 -0.04 16.02 7.00
C HIS A 2 0.12 15.02 8.16
N THR A 3 -0.85 14.94 9.07
CA THR A 3 -0.86 13.97 10.18
C THR A 3 -1.99 12.94 10.01
N PRO A 4 -1.89 11.72 10.59
CA PRO A 4 -2.94 10.70 10.45
C PRO A 4 -4.34 11.19 10.89
N GLU A 5 -4.42 12.07 11.90
CA GLU A 5 -5.67 12.61 12.44
C GLU A 5 -6.39 13.54 11.44
N GLN A 6 -5.65 14.09 10.48
CA GLN A 6 -6.19 14.93 9.40
C GLN A 6 -6.77 14.10 8.25
N SER A 7 -6.48 12.79 8.18
CA SER A 7 -7.04 11.90 7.16
C SER A 7 -8.56 11.72 7.32
N GLN A 8 -9.20 11.15 6.29
CA GLN A 8 -10.61 10.78 6.33
C GLN A 8 -10.85 9.46 7.08
N LEU A 9 -9.80 8.73 7.46
CA LEU A 9 -9.91 7.43 8.11
C LEU A 9 -10.65 7.56 9.45
N GLY A 10 -11.63 6.66 9.67
CA GLY A 10 -12.54 6.74 10.83
C GLY A 10 -13.65 7.83 10.77
N LYS A 11 -13.70 8.69 9.74
CA LYS A 11 -14.71 9.76 9.60
C LYS A 11 -15.80 9.43 8.57
N SER A 12 -16.97 10.07 8.67
CA SER A 12 -17.95 10.07 7.57
C SER A 12 -17.44 10.95 6.44
N SER A 13 -17.39 10.42 5.21
CA SER A 13 -16.93 11.14 4.03
C SER A 13 -18.08 11.23 3.03
N ALA A 14 -18.31 12.42 2.45
CA ALA A 14 -19.27 12.57 1.37
C ALA A 14 -18.75 11.84 0.13
N TYR A 15 -19.64 11.15 -0.59
CA TYR A 15 -19.29 10.47 -1.83
C TYR A 15 -19.07 11.52 -2.93
N VAL A 16 -17.90 11.53 -3.55
CA VAL A 16 -17.62 12.36 -4.73
C VAL A 16 -18.06 11.58 -5.97
N ASP A 17 -18.85 12.21 -6.82
CA ASP A 17 -19.47 11.57 -7.98
C ASP A 17 -18.68 11.78 -9.29
N GLN A 18 -17.57 12.51 -9.24
CA GLN A 18 -16.67 12.75 -10.38
C GLN A 18 -15.21 12.71 -9.92
N TYR A 19 -14.31 12.52 -10.88
CA TYR A 19 -12.88 12.43 -10.67
C TYR A 19 -12.34 13.62 -9.86
N ASP A 20 -11.60 13.30 -8.80
CA ASP A 20 -11.00 14.30 -7.92
C ASP A 20 -9.68 13.79 -7.30
N ALA A 21 -8.55 14.25 -7.83
CA ALA A 21 -7.22 13.95 -7.28
C ALA A 21 -6.93 14.61 -5.93
N SER A 22 -7.68 15.64 -5.53
CA SER A 22 -7.47 16.31 -4.24
C SER A 22 -7.82 15.43 -3.04
N LEU A 23 -8.55 14.33 -3.29
CA LEU A 23 -8.85 13.30 -2.30
C LEU A 23 -7.62 12.56 -1.81
N LEU A 24 -6.53 12.50 -2.59
CA LEU A 24 -5.30 11.82 -2.19
C LEU A 24 -4.67 12.49 -0.97
N PHE A 25 -4.42 11.71 0.07
CA PHE A 25 -3.82 12.17 1.30
C PHE A 25 -2.43 11.53 1.49
N PRO A 26 -1.35 12.21 1.08
CA PRO A 26 0.00 11.73 1.31
C PRO A 26 0.39 11.85 2.79
N LEU A 27 1.00 10.81 3.33
CA LEU A 27 1.52 10.75 4.71
C LEU A 27 3.04 10.65 4.69
N PRO A 28 3.78 11.56 5.34
CA PRO A 28 5.23 11.51 5.39
C PRO A 28 5.74 10.23 6.05
N ARG A 29 6.68 9.54 5.39
CA ARG A 29 7.35 8.35 5.97
C ARG A 29 8.32 8.70 7.09
N GLN A 30 8.81 9.95 7.11
CA GLN A 30 9.90 10.41 7.96
C GLN A 30 9.65 10.12 9.46
N ALA A 31 8.50 10.49 10.01
CA ALA A 31 8.23 10.33 11.44
C ALA A 31 8.37 8.87 11.90
N LYS A 32 7.82 7.92 11.14
CA LYS A 32 7.93 6.48 11.45
C LYS A 32 9.32 5.91 11.18
N ARG A 33 10.07 6.48 10.23
CA ARG A 33 11.47 6.13 10.02
C ARG A 33 12.37 6.60 11.16
N GLU A 34 12.11 7.78 11.72
CA GLU A 34 12.85 8.30 12.88
C GLU A 34 12.69 7.38 14.10
N GLU A 35 11.47 6.90 14.36
CA GLU A 35 11.19 5.95 15.46
C GLU A 35 12.02 4.65 15.38
N ILE A 36 12.38 4.20 14.18
CA ILE A 36 13.16 2.97 13.94
C ILE A 36 14.61 3.23 13.54
N GLY A 37 15.09 4.48 13.60
CA GLY A 37 16.48 4.83 13.26
C GLY A 37 16.82 4.76 11.76
N ALA A 38 15.83 4.88 10.87
CA ALA A 38 15.96 4.72 9.41
C ALA A 38 15.72 6.02 8.62
N ALA A 39 15.84 7.20 9.25
CA ALA A 39 15.38 8.48 8.69
C ALA A 39 16.19 9.00 7.49
N SER A 40 17.51 8.98 7.57
CA SER A 40 18.41 9.64 6.62
C SER A 40 18.98 8.73 5.54
N ASN A 41 19.15 7.44 5.86
CA ASN A 41 19.57 6.38 4.93
C ASN A 41 18.87 5.10 5.36
N PRO A 42 17.66 4.81 4.84
CA PRO A 42 17.01 3.55 5.15
C PRO A 42 17.94 2.39 4.74
N PRO A 43 18.17 1.39 5.62
CA PRO A 43 19.10 0.27 5.34
C PRO A 43 18.48 -0.77 4.39
N PHE A 44 17.51 -0.37 3.58
CA PHE A 44 16.69 -1.24 2.76
C PHE A 44 16.35 -0.55 1.44
N PHE A 45 16.13 -1.37 0.41
CA PHE A 45 15.55 -1.02 -0.86
C PHE A 45 14.25 -1.81 -1.04
N GLY A 46 13.29 -1.26 -1.78
CA GLY A 46 12.02 -1.95 -2.01
C GLY A 46 10.90 -1.02 -2.44
N ALA A 47 9.67 -1.50 -2.33
CA ALA A 47 8.47 -0.76 -2.67
C ALA A 47 7.27 -1.28 -1.87
N ASP A 48 6.30 -0.41 -1.64
CA ASP A 48 4.96 -0.83 -1.22
C ASP A 48 4.20 -1.29 -2.46
N LEU A 49 3.70 -2.53 -2.43
CA LEU A 49 2.87 -3.09 -3.48
C LEU A 49 1.39 -3.01 -3.08
N TRP A 50 0.57 -2.41 -3.94
CA TRP A 50 -0.87 -2.30 -3.71
C TRP A 50 -1.64 -2.96 -4.83
N THR A 51 -2.71 -3.65 -4.47
CA THR A 51 -3.71 -4.17 -5.41
C THR A 51 -5.04 -3.48 -5.14
N ALA A 52 -5.55 -2.74 -6.12
CA ALA A 52 -6.92 -2.27 -6.12
C ALA A 52 -7.80 -3.27 -6.86
N PHE A 53 -8.67 -3.93 -6.10
CA PHE A 53 -9.66 -4.86 -6.63
C PHE A 53 -10.92 -4.18 -7.19
N GLU A 54 -11.11 -2.90 -6.86
CA GLU A 54 -12.34 -2.14 -7.13
C GLU A 54 -12.06 -0.90 -8.00
N LEU A 55 -11.39 -1.05 -9.16
CA LEU A 55 -11.24 0.06 -10.11
C LEU A 55 -12.32 -0.01 -11.20
N SER A 56 -13.08 1.08 -11.34
CA SER A 56 -14.12 1.24 -12.36
C SER A 56 -14.20 2.67 -12.89
N TRP A 57 -14.62 2.83 -14.14
CA TRP A 57 -14.88 4.13 -14.77
C TRP A 57 -15.90 4.03 -15.91
N LEU A 58 -16.27 5.14 -16.54
CA LEU A 58 -17.15 5.15 -17.72
C LEU A 58 -16.35 5.37 -19.01
N ASN A 59 -16.69 4.65 -20.07
CA ASN A 59 -16.19 4.99 -21.41
C ASN A 59 -16.90 6.24 -21.98
N PRO A 60 -16.53 6.75 -23.17
CA PRO A 60 -17.15 7.97 -23.72
C PRO A 60 -18.67 7.89 -23.92
N ARG A 61 -19.21 6.67 -24.06
CA ARG A 61 -20.65 6.39 -24.20
C ARG A 61 -21.36 6.21 -22.87
N GLY A 62 -20.64 6.22 -21.74
CA GLY A 62 -21.21 6.07 -20.41
C GLY A 62 -21.35 4.62 -19.96
N LYS A 63 -20.72 3.68 -20.68
CA LYS A 63 -20.73 2.27 -20.30
C LYS A 63 -19.64 2.04 -19.23
N PRO A 64 -19.95 1.43 -18.07
CA PRO A 64 -18.97 1.04 -17.08
C PRO A 64 -17.89 0.13 -17.64
N GLN A 65 -16.65 0.39 -17.26
CA GLN A 65 -15.45 -0.40 -17.48
C GLN A 65 -14.88 -0.78 -16.11
N VAL A 66 -14.30 -1.96 -15.98
CA VAL A 66 -13.70 -2.44 -14.73
C VAL A 66 -12.32 -3.03 -15.00
N ALA A 67 -11.41 -2.91 -14.03
CA ALA A 67 -10.07 -3.47 -14.07
C ALA A 67 -9.57 -3.76 -12.65
N LEU A 68 -8.54 -4.61 -12.55
CA LEU A 68 -7.66 -4.59 -11.38
C LEU A 68 -6.52 -3.61 -11.64
N ALA A 69 -6.01 -2.97 -10.60
CA ALA A 69 -4.81 -2.15 -10.70
C ALA A 69 -3.76 -2.58 -9.70
N HIS A 70 -2.52 -2.75 -10.19
CA HIS A 70 -1.35 -2.95 -9.35
C HIS A 70 -0.54 -1.66 -9.31
N PHE A 71 -0.12 -1.27 -8.11
CA PHE A 71 0.72 -0.12 -7.88
C PHE A 71 2.02 -0.53 -7.21
N THR A 72 3.12 0.07 -7.65
CA THR A 72 4.45 -0.09 -7.05
C THR A 72 4.92 1.29 -6.62
N ILE A 73 4.91 1.54 -5.31
CA ILE A 73 5.32 2.81 -4.72
C ILE A 73 6.72 2.62 -4.13
N PRO A 74 7.79 3.16 -4.75
CA PRO A 74 9.15 2.96 -4.27
C PRO A 74 9.30 3.38 -2.81
N CYS A 75 10.12 2.67 -2.04
CA CYS A 75 10.33 3.01 -0.63
C CYS A 75 11.01 4.38 -0.50
N GLU A 76 11.71 4.88 -1.51
CA GLU A 76 12.40 6.16 -1.51
C GLU A 76 11.44 7.36 -1.54
N THR A 77 10.15 7.15 -1.81
CA THR A 77 9.16 8.24 -1.81
C THR A 77 9.11 8.91 -0.43
N PRO A 78 9.03 10.25 -0.35
CA PRO A 78 8.89 10.96 0.93
C PRO A 78 7.58 10.60 1.64
N ASN A 79 6.52 10.29 0.86
CA ASN A 79 5.20 9.99 1.37
C ASN A 79 4.74 8.57 0.97
N LEU A 80 3.98 7.94 1.86
CA LEU A 80 3.05 6.87 1.52
C LEU A 80 1.66 7.46 1.24
N ILE A 81 0.76 6.70 0.61
CA ILE A 81 -0.62 7.16 0.37
C ILE A 81 -1.55 6.51 1.41
N GLU A 82 -2.36 7.33 2.09
CA GLU A 82 -3.31 6.83 3.09
C GLU A 82 -4.42 6.00 2.43
N SER A 83 -4.69 4.80 2.95
CA SER A 83 -5.51 3.77 2.29
C SER A 83 -6.94 4.20 2.01
N LYS A 84 -7.60 4.90 2.95
CA LYS A 84 -8.97 5.38 2.73
C LYS A 84 -8.99 6.52 1.72
N SER A 85 -8.06 7.46 1.79
CA SER A 85 -7.91 8.53 0.80
C SER A 85 -7.72 7.95 -0.60
N PHE A 86 -6.93 6.88 -0.71
CA PHE A 86 -6.70 6.19 -1.97
C PHE A 86 -7.98 5.52 -2.48
N LYS A 87 -8.73 4.82 -1.60
CA LYS A 87 -10.05 4.27 -1.95
C LYS A 87 -11.02 5.35 -2.44
N LEU A 88 -11.12 6.48 -1.74
CA LEU A 88 -12.00 7.59 -2.14
C LEU A 88 -11.59 8.18 -3.49
N TYR A 89 -10.28 8.35 -3.71
CA TYR A 89 -9.74 8.75 -5.00
C TYR A 89 -10.11 7.78 -6.12
N LEU A 90 -9.92 6.47 -5.94
CA LEU A 90 -10.32 5.46 -6.95
C LEU A 90 -11.83 5.46 -7.21
N ASN A 91 -12.65 5.61 -6.17
CA ASN A 91 -14.10 5.71 -6.31
C ASN A 91 -14.55 6.94 -7.12
N SER A 92 -13.77 8.01 -7.12
CA SER A 92 -14.05 9.21 -7.91
C SER A 92 -14.06 8.93 -9.42
N PHE A 93 -13.41 7.85 -9.88
CA PHE A 93 -13.41 7.44 -11.29
C PHE A 93 -14.74 6.80 -11.72
N ASN A 94 -15.52 6.21 -10.79
CA ASN A 94 -16.65 5.32 -11.08
C ASN A 94 -17.70 5.93 -12.03
N ASN A 95 -17.95 7.23 -11.91
CA ASN A 95 -18.94 7.98 -12.67
C ASN A 95 -18.32 9.01 -13.64
N THR A 96 -17.00 8.94 -13.84
CA THR A 96 -16.27 9.82 -14.75
C THR A 96 -15.99 9.14 -16.08
N ARG A 97 -16.17 9.90 -17.15
CA ARG A 97 -15.90 9.44 -18.52
C ARG A 97 -14.43 9.65 -18.87
N PHE A 98 -13.79 8.59 -19.32
CA PHE A 98 -12.46 8.62 -19.92
C PHE A 98 -12.52 8.05 -21.34
N ALA A 99 -11.60 8.47 -22.19
CA ALA A 99 -11.47 8.03 -23.58
C ALA A 99 -11.23 6.52 -23.66
N ASP A 100 -10.28 6.02 -22.87
CA ASP A 100 -9.85 4.63 -22.82
C ASP A 100 -9.11 4.29 -21.51
N ALA A 101 -8.66 3.05 -21.37
CA ALA A 101 -7.88 2.59 -20.22
C ALA A 101 -6.48 3.24 -20.13
N GLY A 102 -5.93 3.70 -21.26
CA GLY A 102 -4.66 4.40 -21.31
C GLY A 102 -4.72 5.77 -20.64
N GLU A 103 -5.82 6.50 -20.83
CA GLU A 103 -6.08 7.76 -20.12
C GLU A 103 -6.18 7.55 -18.60
N VAL A 104 -6.91 6.51 -18.16
CA VAL A 104 -7.02 6.15 -16.74
C VAL A 104 -5.65 5.80 -16.16
N LEU A 105 -4.87 4.98 -16.85
CA LEU A 105 -3.50 4.60 -16.44
C LEU A 105 -2.61 5.85 -16.29
N ALA A 106 -2.63 6.74 -17.29
CA ALA A 106 -1.84 7.97 -17.26
C ALA A 106 -2.23 8.87 -16.09
N ARG A 107 -3.55 8.97 -15.81
CA ARG A 107 -4.08 9.75 -14.70
C ARG A 107 -3.63 9.21 -13.35
N LEU A 108 -3.88 7.92 -13.10
CA LEU A 108 -3.45 7.23 -11.89
C LEU A 108 -1.95 7.42 -11.65
N ARG A 109 -1.14 7.23 -12.69
CA ARG A 109 0.32 7.40 -12.58
C ARG A 109 0.70 8.83 -12.24
N ALA A 110 0.12 9.83 -12.89
CA ALA A 110 0.44 11.23 -12.65
C ALA A 110 0.09 11.65 -11.22
N ASP A 111 -1.15 11.40 -10.79
CA ASP A 111 -1.66 11.89 -9.51
C ASP A 111 -0.98 11.18 -8.33
N LEU A 112 -0.76 9.86 -8.42
CA LEU A 112 -0.09 9.10 -7.37
C LEU A 112 1.41 9.43 -7.30
N SER A 113 2.05 9.70 -8.43
CA SER A 113 3.45 10.16 -8.43
C SER A 113 3.57 11.54 -7.79
N GLU A 114 2.66 12.47 -8.09
CA GLU A 114 2.63 13.77 -7.43
C GLU A 114 2.46 13.61 -5.92
N ALA A 115 1.43 12.89 -5.47
CA ALA A 115 1.16 12.71 -4.05
C ALA A 115 2.33 12.02 -3.32
N ALA A 116 2.90 10.97 -3.91
CA ALA A 116 4.01 10.23 -3.32
C ALA A 116 5.28 11.07 -3.20
N TRP A 117 5.57 11.96 -4.16
CA TRP A 117 6.77 12.81 -4.19
C TRP A 117 6.56 14.24 -3.67
N ARG A 118 5.33 14.60 -3.27
CA ARG A 118 4.99 15.94 -2.81
C ARG A 118 5.93 16.42 -1.70
N GLY A 119 6.56 17.58 -1.95
CA GLY A 119 7.48 18.22 -1.01
C GLY A 119 8.93 17.70 -1.07
N SER A 120 9.27 16.79 -1.99
CA SER A 120 10.65 16.38 -2.25
C SER A 120 11.32 17.27 -3.30
N GLU A 121 12.63 17.46 -3.17
CA GLU A 121 13.49 18.07 -4.21
C GLU A 121 13.73 17.10 -5.38
N SER A 122 13.57 15.80 -5.14
CA SER A 122 13.66 14.75 -6.15
C SER A 122 12.28 14.39 -6.67
N GLN A 123 12.21 13.97 -7.93
CA GLN A 123 11.01 13.44 -8.56
C GLN A 123 11.22 11.99 -8.97
N GLY A 124 10.14 11.24 -9.01
CA GLY A 124 10.11 9.88 -9.53
C GLY A 124 8.70 9.51 -9.96
N SER A 125 8.50 8.24 -10.32
CA SER A 125 7.18 7.76 -10.73
C SER A 125 6.76 6.55 -9.92
N VAL A 126 5.48 6.51 -9.56
CA VAL A 126 4.81 5.29 -9.12
C VAL A 126 4.61 4.37 -10.32
N GLY A 127 4.87 3.08 -10.15
CA GLY A 127 4.53 2.06 -11.13
C GLY A 127 3.03 1.79 -11.09
N VAL A 128 2.36 1.78 -12.24
CA VAL A 128 0.94 1.44 -12.35
C VAL A 128 0.75 0.43 -13.46
N ARG A 129 0.01 -0.63 -13.19
CA ARG A 129 -0.39 -1.63 -14.19
C ARG A 129 -1.88 -1.88 -14.07
N LEU A 130 -2.60 -1.73 -15.18
CA LEU A 130 -3.99 -2.15 -15.28
C LEU A 130 -4.07 -3.58 -15.82
N LEU A 131 -4.92 -4.38 -15.21
CA LEU A 131 -5.31 -5.70 -15.71
C LEU A 131 -6.77 -5.62 -16.10
N GLU A 132 -7.01 -5.79 -17.39
CA GLU A 132 -8.35 -5.89 -17.96
C GLU A 132 -8.99 -7.23 -17.60
N VAL A 133 -10.31 -7.30 -17.72
CA VAL A 133 -11.14 -8.44 -17.28
C VAL A 133 -10.72 -9.75 -17.93
N ASP A 134 -10.26 -9.71 -19.19
CA ASP A 134 -9.79 -10.88 -19.93
C ASP A 134 -8.54 -11.54 -19.32
N LYS A 135 -7.85 -10.85 -18.41
CA LYS A 135 -6.64 -11.34 -17.71
C LYS A 135 -6.92 -11.79 -16.28
N PHE A 136 -8.16 -11.73 -15.81
CA PHE A 136 -8.51 -12.09 -14.42
C PHE A 136 -8.23 -13.57 -14.14
N ASP A 137 -8.56 -14.47 -15.07
CA ASP A 137 -8.34 -15.91 -14.92
C ASP A 137 -6.84 -16.28 -14.78
N ALA A 138 -5.94 -15.40 -15.22
CA ALA A 138 -4.51 -15.58 -15.07
C ALA A 138 -3.96 -15.12 -13.71
N GLN A 139 -4.80 -14.54 -12.83
CA GLN A 139 -4.40 -14.13 -11.48
C GLN A 139 -4.52 -15.31 -10.52
N GLN A 140 -3.39 -15.91 -10.18
CA GLN A 140 -3.32 -17.04 -9.25
C GLN A 140 -3.00 -16.57 -7.83
N VAL A 141 -3.55 -17.28 -6.84
CA VAL A 141 -3.12 -17.14 -5.45
C VAL A 141 -1.88 -18.00 -5.27
N HIS A 142 -0.80 -17.38 -4.80
CA HIS A 142 0.48 -18.04 -4.50
C HIS A 142 0.79 -17.91 -3.02
N GLU A 143 1.40 -18.96 -2.47
CA GLU A 143 1.98 -18.93 -1.13
C GLU A 143 3.41 -18.37 -1.18
N LEU A 144 3.89 -17.91 -0.03
CA LEU A 144 5.30 -17.51 0.12
C LEU A 144 6.20 -18.75 0.16
N ASP A 145 7.35 -18.68 -0.49
CA ASP A 145 8.38 -19.71 -0.43
C ASP A 145 9.14 -19.65 0.91
N GLY A 146 9.38 -20.80 1.54
CA GLY A 146 10.23 -20.91 2.74
C GLY A 146 9.78 -21.97 3.73
N LEU A 147 10.48 -22.07 4.86
CA LEU A 147 10.11 -22.95 5.97
C LEU A 147 9.02 -22.29 6.82
N LEU A 148 7.86 -22.92 6.88
CA LEU A 148 6.73 -22.46 7.70
C LEU A 148 7.00 -22.69 9.20
N LEU A 149 6.94 -21.62 9.99
CA LEU A 149 7.18 -21.64 11.44
C LEU A 149 5.91 -21.85 12.28
N ASP A 150 4.72 -21.71 11.69
CA ASP A 150 3.44 -21.66 12.40
C ASP A 150 3.06 -22.94 13.15
N ARG A 151 3.79 -24.04 12.91
CA ARG A 151 3.58 -25.34 13.55
C ARG A 151 4.46 -25.57 14.79
N LEU A 152 5.30 -24.60 15.15
CA LEU A 152 6.10 -24.66 16.37
C LEU A 152 5.19 -24.69 17.60
N ASP A 153 5.43 -25.67 18.48
CA ASP A 153 4.74 -25.80 19.75
C ASP A 153 5.44 -24.93 20.79
N VAL A 154 5.00 -23.67 20.90
CA VAL A 154 5.62 -22.64 21.75
C VAL A 154 4.57 -21.94 22.60
N GLU A 155 4.96 -21.54 23.80
CA GLU A 155 4.13 -20.73 24.69
C GLU A 155 4.34 -19.23 24.40
N CYS A 156 3.27 -18.51 24.08
CA CYS A 156 3.30 -17.06 23.89
C CYS A 156 2.65 -16.35 25.07
N THR A 157 3.41 -15.50 25.76
CA THR A 157 2.94 -14.74 26.94
C THR A 157 2.95 -13.23 26.74
N GLN A 158 3.58 -12.73 25.68
CA GLN A 158 3.70 -11.31 25.35
C GLN A 158 3.02 -11.01 24.00
N TYR A 159 2.08 -10.06 23.99
CA TYR A 159 1.21 -9.74 22.83
C TYR A 159 1.33 -8.27 22.38
N THR A 160 2.33 -7.58 22.91
CA THR A 160 2.76 -6.23 22.48
C THR A 160 4.16 -6.34 21.87
N PRO A 161 4.57 -5.41 20.98
CA PRO A 161 5.92 -5.44 20.40
C PRO A 161 7.01 -5.58 21.47
N ALA A 162 7.90 -6.55 21.26
CA ALA A 162 8.91 -7.00 22.23
C ALA A 162 10.26 -7.24 21.53
N PRO A 163 10.97 -6.19 21.08
CA PRO A 163 12.22 -6.34 20.32
C PRO A 163 13.29 -7.18 21.03
N GLU A 164 13.25 -7.22 22.36
CA GLU A 164 14.15 -7.99 23.23
C GLU A 164 14.07 -9.53 23.05
N LEU A 165 12.99 -10.03 22.44
CA LEU A 165 12.83 -11.45 22.11
C LEU A 165 13.70 -11.87 20.91
N LEU A 166 14.15 -10.92 20.08
CA LEU A 166 14.99 -11.19 18.92
C LEU A 166 16.46 -11.19 19.31
N ARG A 167 17.12 -12.34 19.14
CA ARG A 167 18.56 -12.53 19.40
C ARG A 167 19.17 -13.42 18.34
N ALA A 168 20.43 -13.14 17.99
CA ALA A 168 21.23 -14.01 17.11
C ALA A 168 22.17 -14.85 17.96
N ASN A 169 22.33 -16.14 17.61
CA ASN A 169 23.39 -16.96 18.16
C ASN A 169 24.68 -16.72 17.36
N HIS A 170 25.64 -16.00 17.96
CA HIS A 170 26.90 -15.65 17.30
C HIS A 170 27.97 -16.75 17.42
N ASP A 171 27.70 -17.83 18.17
CA ASP A 171 28.61 -18.98 18.30
C ASP A 171 28.41 -20.02 17.17
N GLU A 172 27.32 -19.88 16.40
CA GLU A 172 27.02 -20.74 15.26
C GLU A 172 27.54 -20.16 13.94
N ALA A 173 27.77 -21.05 12.97
CA ALA A 173 28.16 -20.62 11.63
C ALA A 173 27.00 -19.87 10.95
N PRO A 174 27.27 -18.81 10.18
CA PRO A 174 26.23 -18.11 9.42
C PRO A 174 25.48 -19.05 8.48
N VAL A 175 24.16 -18.90 8.42
CA VAL A 175 23.27 -19.66 7.52
C VAL A 175 22.51 -18.70 6.60
N ASN A 176 22.04 -19.23 5.48
CA ASN A 176 21.06 -18.56 4.62
C ASN A 176 19.77 -19.36 4.69
N GLU A 177 18.71 -18.73 5.17
CA GLU A 177 17.40 -19.36 5.34
C GLU A 177 16.29 -18.44 4.85
N THR A 178 15.14 -19.04 4.54
CA THR A 178 13.90 -18.33 4.21
C THR A 178 12.81 -18.92 5.08
N LEU A 179 12.24 -18.08 5.94
CA LEU A 179 11.26 -18.47 6.95
C LEU A 179 9.95 -17.73 6.66
N VAL A 180 8.83 -18.41 6.89
CA VAL A 180 7.48 -17.90 6.62
C VAL A 180 6.60 -18.08 7.85
N SER A 181 5.72 -17.12 8.08
CA SER A 181 4.62 -17.20 9.03
C SER A 181 3.39 -16.52 8.44
N HIS A 182 2.21 -17.11 8.64
CA HIS A 182 0.90 -16.56 8.27
C HIS A 182 0.17 -15.95 9.48
N LEU A 183 0.89 -15.74 10.60
CA LEU A 183 0.32 -15.32 11.87
C LEU A 183 0.58 -13.84 12.17
N LEU A 184 1.06 -13.07 11.20
CA LEU A 184 1.29 -11.64 11.38
C LEU A 184 -0.06 -10.92 11.56
N LYS A 185 -0.21 -10.29 12.73
CA LYS A 185 -1.39 -9.50 13.05
C LYS A 185 -0.99 -8.21 13.76
N SER A 186 -1.52 -7.08 13.29
CA SER A 186 -1.40 -5.78 13.97
C SER A 186 -2.77 -5.14 14.19
N ASN A 187 -2.80 -3.90 14.66
CA ASN A 187 -4.00 -3.07 14.65
C ASN A 187 -3.69 -1.78 13.90
N CYS A 188 -4.62 -1.35 13.06
CA CYS A 188 -4.54 -0.07 12.38
C CYS A 188 -4.54 1.06 13.42
N LEU A 189 -3.49 1.89 13.42
CA LEU A 189 -3.29 2.97 14.41
C LEU A 189 -4.46 3.96 14.50
N VAL A 190 -5.21 4.13 13.41
CA VAL A 190 -6.30 5.12 13.33
C VAL A 190 -7.66 4.54 13.65
N THR A 191 -7.93 3.30 13.23
CA THR A 191 -9.27 2.68 13.39
C THR A 191 -9.34 1.65 14.52
N GLY A 192 -8.20 1.16 14.99
CA GLY A 192 -8.10 0.05 15.94
C GLY A 192 -8.53 -1.31 15.37
N GLN A 193 -8.89 -1.38 14.08
CA GLN A 193 -9.27 -2.64 13.42
C GLN A 193 -8.04 -3.54 13.21
N PRO A 194 -8.23 -4.86 13.19
CA PRO A 194 -7.13 -5.81 12.98
C PRO A 194 -6.60 -5.74 11.54
N ASP A 195 -5.29 -5.76 11.40
CA ASP A 195 -4.62 -5.99 10.11
C ASP A 195 -4.04 -7.42 10.11
N TRP A 196 -4.13 -8.11 8.97
CA TRP A 196 -3.66 -9.47 8.77
C TRP A 196 -2.66 -9.50 7.61
N GLY A 197 -1.57 -10.25 7.78
CA GLY A 197 -0.50 -10.40 6.79
C GLY A 197 0.07 -11.81 6.73
#